data_AF-A0AAD7X975-F1
#
_entry.id   AF-A0AAD7X975-F1
#
_cell.length_a   1.000
_cell.length_b   1.000
_cell.length_c   1.000
_cell.angle_alpha   90.00
_cell.angle_beta   90.00
_cell.angle_gamma   90.00
#
_symmetry.space_group_name_H-M   'P 1'
#
loop_
_entity.id
_entity.type
_entity.pdbx_description
1 polymer ?
#
loop_
_entity_poly.entity_id
_entity_poly.type
_entity_poly.pdbx_seq_one_letter_code
_entity_poly.pdbx_strand_id
1 'polypeptide(L)'
;MPENLRETKTLRDTNKHMSEYDRRGEQLFRAMYRDTADAVQGLLDTAYPDLGWFCNTVGYGMTYGGTDVLTQVESSFAIVAALIAVDAPRQVGWHLANARHGGASLEEARAVRRIALEVAQLVGVRWKNEVPDVAEP
;
A
#
# COMPACT_ATOMS: atom_id res chain seq x y z
N MET A 1 4.68 14.34 -19.55
CA MET A 1 3.32 14.63 -19.08
C MET A 1 2.80 15.89 -19.76
N PRO A 2 1.62 15.85 -20.41
CA PRO A 2 0.96 17.01 -20.99
C PRO A 2 0.84 18.16 -20.00
N GLU A 3 0.90 19.41 -20.48
CA GLU A 3 0.89 20.60 -19.61
C GLU A 3 -0.38 20.72 -18.78
N ASN A 4 -1.54 20.37 -19.35
CA ASN A 4 -2.83 20.36 -18.66
C ASN A 4 -2.96 19.29 -17.56
N LEU A 5 -2.01 18.37 -17.45
CA LEU A 5 -1.95 17.34 -16.40
C LEU A 5 -0.85 17.62 -15.38
N ARG A 6 -0.17 18.78 -15.46
CA ARG A 6 0.86 19.17 -14.50
C ARG A 6 0.22 19.79 -13.27
N GLU A 7 0.43 19.16 -12.12
CA GLU A 7 0.14 19.80 -10.85
C GLU A 7 1.10 20.98 -10.62
N THR A 8 0.52 22.13 -10.24
CA THR A 8 1.28 23.38 -10.02
C THR A 8 1.39 23.73 -8.54
N LYS A 9 0.74 22.97 -7.66
CA LYS A 9 0.72 23.17 -6.21
C LYS A 9 0.91 21.85 -5.50
N THR A 10 1.51 21.90 -4.31
CA THR A 10 1.58 20.74 -3.43
C THR A 10 0.17 20.38 -2.95
N LEU A 11 -0.28 19.16 -3.24
CA LEU A 11 -1.60 18.64 -2.82
C LEU A 11 -1.65 18.29 -1.33
N ARG A 12 -0.48 18.13 -0.73
CA ARG A 12 -0.28 17.73 0.65
C ARG A 12 -0.24 18.95 1.56
N ASP A 13 -0.87 18.87 2.71
CA ASP A 13 -0.74 19.92 3.73
C ASP A 13 0.66 19.85 4.37
N THR A 14 1.50 20.83 4.04
CA THR A 14 2.89 20.93 4.52
C THR A 14 3.02 21.52 5.92
N ASN A 15 1.91 21.96 6.54
CA ASN A 15 1.92 22.57 7.86
C ASN A 15 1.39 21.63 8.96
N LYS A 16 1.02 20.39 8.61
CA LYS A 16 0.57 19.41 9.60
C LYS A 16 1.68 19.06 10.57
N HIS A 17 1.31 18.99 11.85
CA HIS A 17 2.22 18.53 12.89
C HIS A 17 2.47 17.02 12.77
N MET A 18 3.69 16.59 13.08
CA MET A 18 4.11 15.18 13.01
C MET A 18 3.15 14.23 13.74
N SER A 19 2.66 14.65 14.91
CA SER A 19 1.72 13.86 15.72
C SER A 19 0.39 13.55 15.01
N GLU A 20 -0.01 14.36 14.02
CA GLU A 20 -1.19 14.06 13.23
C GLU A 20 -0.92 12.90 12.25
N TYR A 21 0.28 12.86 11.66
CA TYR A 21 0.69 11.74 10.82
C TYR A 21 0.88 10.46 11.62
N ASP A 22 1.41 10.53 12.84
CA ASP A 22 1.48 9.38 13.75
C ASP A 22 0.07 8.78 13.96
N ARG A 23 -0.87 9.63 14.38
CA ARG A 23 -2.26 9.21 14.65
C ARG A 23 -2.96 8.68 13.41
N ARG A 24 -2.88 9.37 12.26
CA ARG A 24 -3.52 8.93 11.01
C ARG A 24 -2.86 7.66 10.48
N GLY A 25 -1.54 7.53 10.63
CA GLY A 25 -0.77 6.37 10.22
C GLY A 25 -1.20 5.12 10.96
N GLU A 26 -1.27 5.21 12.30
CA GLU A 26 -1.78 4.10 13.11
C GLU A 26 -3.22 3.72 12.74
N GLN A 27 -4.11 4.72 12.56
CA GLN A 27 -5.50 4.48 12.17
C GLN A 27 -5.60 3.74 10.83
N LEU A 28 -4.86 4.20 9.82
CA LEU A 28 -4.86 3.56 8.50
C LEU A 28 -4.21 2.17 8.54
N PHE A 29 -3.10 2.02 9.24
CA PHE A 29 -2.42 0.74 9.42
C PHE A 29 -3.34 -0.30 10.05
N ARG A 30 -3.99 0.05 11.16
CA ARG A 30 -4.96 -0.84 11.84
C ARG A 30 -6.18 -1.12 10.97
N ALA A 31 -6.70 -0.15 10.22
CA ALA A 31 -7.81 -0.37 9.30
C ALA A 31 -7.44 -1.34 8.15
N MET A 32 -6.21 -1.26 7.65
CA MET A 32 -5.71 -2.14 6.60
C MET A 32 -5.45 -3.56 7.10
N TYR A 33 -4.73 -3.73 8.21
CA TYR A 33 -4.31 -5.05 8.70
C TYR A 33 -5.29 -5.72 9.68
N ARG A 34 -6.28 -4.98 10.21
CA ARG A 34 -7.31 -5.49 11.14
C ARG A 34 -6.69 -6.31 12.28
N ASP A 35 -7.17 -7.54 12.49
CA ASP A 35 -6.72 -8.43 13.56
C ASP A 35 -5.24 -8.85 13.43
N THR A 36 -4.63 -8.66 12.26
CA THR A 36 -3.20 -8.93 12.04
C THR A 36 -2.29 -7.73 12.31
N ALA A 37 -2.86 -6.55 12.62
CA ALA A 37 -2.09 -5.31 12.76
C ALA A 37 -0.97 -5.43 13.81
N ASP A 38 -1.27 -5.96 15.00
CA ASP A 38 -0.26 -6.07 16.06
C ASP A 38 0.83 -7.10 15.70
N ALA A 39 0.48 -8.17 14.98
CA ALA A 39 1.46 -9.16 14.51
C ALA A 39 2.39 -8.59 13.43
N VAL A 40 1.84 -7.83 12.47
CA VAL A 40 2.64 -7.15 11.44
C VAL A 40 3.51 -6.06 12.08
N GLN A 41 2.96 -5.29 13.03
CA GLN A 41 3.73 -4.29 13.76
C GLN A 41 4.88 -4.94 14.53
N GLY A 42 4.61 -6.00 15.28
CA GLY A 42 5.64 -6.74 16.02
C GLY A 42 6.72 -7.31 15.10
N LEU A 43 6.37 -7.76 13.89
CA LEU A 43 7.34 -8.19 12.89
C LEU A 43 8.26 -7.03 12.45
N LEU A 44 7.71 -5.85 12.19
CA LEU A 44 8.47 -4.67 11.79
C LEU A 44 9.40 -4.19 12.91
N ASP A 45 8.88 -4.09 14.14
CA ASP A 45 9.63 -3.65 15.32
C ASP A 45 10.76 -4.61 15.68
N THR A 46 10.51 -5.92 15.55
CA THR A 46 11.52 -6.96 15.79
C THR A 46 12.63 -6.91 14.75
N ALA A 47 12.30 -6.61 13.49
CA ALA A 47 13.30 -6.45 12.44
C ALA A 47 14.18 -5.21 12.70
N TYR A 48 13.56 -4.07 13.00
CA TYR A 48 14.21 -2.85 13.45
C TYR A 48 13.16 -1.83 13.97
N PRO A 49 13.26 -1.30 15.20
CA PRO A 49 12.23 -0.39 15.72
C PRO A 49 11.98 0.86 14.87
N ASP A 50 13.01 1.47 14.27
CA ASP A 50 12.79 2.62 13.38
C ASP A 50 12.07 2.22 12.09
N LEU A 51 12.14 0.95 11.66
CA LEU A 51 11.33 0.46 10.54
C LEU A 51 9.85 0.47 10.92
N GLY A 52 9.49 0.00 12.11
CA GLY A 52 8.11 0.04 12.60
C GLY A 52 7.58 1.47 12.73
N TRP A 53 8.40 2.39 13.26
CA TRP A 53 8.06 3.81 13.30
C TRP A 53 7.93 4.40 11.89
N PHE A 54 8.89 4.16 11.01
CA PHE A 54 8.89 4.66 9.63
C PHE A 54 7.65 4.18 8.88
N CYS A 55 7.31 2.89 8.99
CA CYS A 55 6.13 2.35 8.35
C CYS A 55 4.86 3.08 8.81
N ASN A 56 4.62 3.22 10.12
CA ASN A 56 3.42 3.90 10.61
C ASN A 56 3.40 5.37 10.26
N THR A 57 4.42 6.13 10.65
CA THR A 57 4.41 7.58 10.54
C THR A 57 4.63 8.04 9.11
N VAL A 58 5.68 7.52 8.46
CA VAL A 58 6.08 7.98 7.12
C VAL A 58 5.34 7.22 6.02
N GLY A 59 5.16 5.91 6.16
CA GLY A 59 4.43 5.09 5.20
C GLY A 59 2.92 5.36 5.24
N TYR A 60 2.25 4.90 6.29
CA TYR A 60 0.79 4.98 6.41
C TYR A 60 0.29 6.39 6.75
N GLY A 61 1.00 7.11 7.60
CA GLY A 61 0.59 8.46 8.04
C GLY A 61 0.84 9.49 6.95
N MET A 62 2.09 9.57 6.49
CA MET A 62 2.43 10.50 5.46
C MET A 62 2.06 9.96 4.07
N THR A 63 2.74 8.94 3.58
CA THR A 63 2.71 8.61 2.15
C THR A 63 1.32 8.18 1.69
N TYR A 64 0.69 7.22 2.37
CA TYR A 64 -0.59 6.65 1.95
C TYR A 64 -1.78 7.44 2.48
N GLY A 65 -1.76 7.84 3.75
CA GLY A 65 -2.89 8.52 4.40
C GLY A 65 -2.81 10.04 4.43
N GLY A 66 -1.75 10.64 3.87
CA GLY A 66 -1.48 12.07 4.03
C GLY A 66 -1.89 12.94 2.85
N THR A 67 -2.51 12.36 1.83
CA THR A 67 -3.33 13.09 0.85
C THR A 67 -4.69 12.42 0.76
N ASP A 68 -5.76 13.17 0.56
CA ASP A 68 -7.11 12.61 0.35
C ASP A 68 -7.39 12.40 -1.17
N VAL A 69 -6.33 12.22 -1.97
CA VAL A 69 -6.40 12.03 -3.44
C VAL A 69 -6.81 10.61 -3.80
N LEU A 70 -6.24 9.61 -3.12
CA LEU A 70 -6.56 8.20 -3.29
C LEU A 70 -7.29 7.70 -2.05
N THR A 71 -8.31 6.87 -2.27
CA THR A 71 -8.92 6.05 -1.23
C THR A 71 -7.95 4.98 -0.72
N GLN A 72 -8.29 4.33 0.40
CA GLN A 72 -7.54 3.19 0.93
C GLN A 72 -7.41 2.06 -0.11
N VAL A 73 -8.49 1.79 -0.86
CA VAL A 73 -8.53 0.74 -1.88
C VAL A 73 -7.61 1.09 -3.04
N GLU A 74 -7.71 2.31 -3.59
CA GLU A 74 -6.86 2.77 -4.69
C GLU A 74 -5.39 2.82 -4.30
N SER A 75 -5.08 3.24 -3.07
CA SER A 75 -3.72 3.19 -2.52
C SER A 75 -3.20 1.75 -2.47
N SER A 76 -4.03 0.81 -2.02
CA SER A 76 -3.67 -0.61 -1.98
C SER A 76 -3.42 -1.18 -3.38
N PHE A 77 -4.22 -0.78 -4.38
CA PHE A 77 -4.02 -1.16 -5.78
C PHE A 77 -2.68 -0.65 -6.34
N ALA A 78 -2.35 0.61 -6.09
CA ALA A 78 -1.06 1.18 -6.51
C ALA A 78 0.12 0.46 -5.84
N ILE A 79 0.01 0.16 -4.55
CA ILE A 79 1.04 -0.59 -3.81
C ILE A 79 1.20 -2.00 -4.36
N VAL A 80 0.10 -2.73 -4.63
CA VAL A 80 0.15 -4.07 -5.24
C VAL A 80 0.89 -4.04 -6.59
N ALA A 81 0.60 -3.07 -7.45
CA ALA A 81 1.28 -2.94 -8.73
C ALA A 81 2.80 -2.74 -8.57
N ALA A 82 3.21 -1.87 -7.64
CA ALA A 82 4.62 -1.64 -7.34
C ALA A 82 5.31 -2.88 -6.76
N LEU A 83 4.68 -3.57 -5.81
CA LEU A 83 5.23 -4.74 -5.14
C LEU A 83 5.37 -5.95 -6.07
N ILE A 84 4.43 -6.12 -7.01
CA ILE A 84 4.57 -7.10 -8.08
C ILE A 84 5.80 -6.77 -8.91
N ALA A 85 6.00 -5.53 -9.33
CA ALA A 85 7.15 -5.16 -10.16
C ALA A 85 8.51 -5.43 -9.50
N VAL A 86 8.60 -5.40 -8.17
CA VAL A 86 9.86 -5.61 -7.41
C VAL A 86 10.00 -6.99 -6.75
N ASP A 87 9.14 -7.95 -7.10
CA ASP A 87 9.16 -9.33 -6.57
C ASP A 87 9.09 -9.41 -5.03
N ALA A 88 8.10 -8.74 -4.45
CA ALA A 88 7.85 -8.67 -3.00
C ALA A 88 6.60 -9.46 -2.57
N PRO A 89 6.59 -10.81 -2.67
CA PRO A 89 5.37 -11.62 -2.61
C PRO A 89 4.61 -11.49 -1.28
N ARG A 90 5.30 -11.49 -0.14
CA ARG A 90 4.64 -11.34 1.18
C ARG A 90 3.81 -10.07 1.25
N GLN A 91 4.37 -8.95 0.78
CA GLN A 91 3.71 -7.66 0.80
C GLN A 91 2.59 -7.61 -0.25
N VAL A 92 2.74 -8.27 -1.42
CA VAL A 92 1.64 -8.42 -2.39
C VAL A 92 0.43 -9.07 -1.74
N GLY A 93 0.62 -10.19 -1.03
CA GLY A 93 -0.46 -10.88 -0.32
C GLY A 93 -1.13 -9.98 0.73
N TRP A 94 -0.34 -9.27 1.55
CA TRP A 94 -0.87 -8.31 2.52
C TRP A 94 -1.69 -7.21 1.87
N HIS A 95 -1.19 -6.57 0.81
CA HIS A 95 -1.88 -5.43 0.20
C HIS A 95 -3.09 -5.83 -0.66
N LEU A 96 -3.13 -7.06 -1.20
CA LEU A 96 -4.36 -7.62 -1.77
C LEU A 96 -5.43 -7.83 -0.69
N ALA A 97 -5.05 -8.34 0.49
CA ALA A 97 -5.97 -8.44 1.63
C ALA A 97 -6.43 -7.06 2.12
N ASN A 98 -5.52 -6.08 2.21
CA ASN A 98 -5.84 -4.71 2.64
C ASN A 98 -6.83 -4.03 1.68
N ALA A 99 -6.74 -4.27 0.37
CA ALA A 99 -7.71 -3.79 -0.60
C ALA A 99 -9.11 -4.38 -0.34
N ARG A 100 -9.19 -5.69 -0.08
CA ARG A 100 -10.45 -6.39 0.26
C ARG A 100 -11.02 -5.88 1.59
N HIS A 101 -10.18 -5.66 2.59
CA HIS A 101 -10.56 -5.06 3.87
C HIS A 101 -11.10 -3.62 3.72
N GLY A 102 -10.63 -2.88 2.70
CA GLY A 102 -11.14 -1.56 2.33
C GLY A 102 -12.44 -1.58 1.51
N GLY A 103 -12.95 -2.76 1.15
CA GLY A 103 -14.22 -2.92 0.43
C GLY A 103 -14.08 -3.23 -1.06
N ALA A 104 -12.87 -3.39 -1.60
CA ALA A 104 -12.70 -3.88 -2.97
C ALA A 104 -13.37 -5.26 -3.12
N SER A 105 -14.03 -5.50 -4.25
CA SER A 105 -14.54 -6.82 -4.66
C SER A 105 -13.40 -7.81 -4.98
N LEU A 106 -13.74 -9.11 -5.06
CA LEU A 106 -12.75 -10.15 -5.36
C LEU A 106 -12.26 -9.97 -6.81
N GLU A 107 -13.19 -9.60 -7.67
CA GLU A 107 -12.99 -9.28 -9.08
C GLU A 107 -12.05 -8.09 -9.25
N GLU A 108 -12.23 -7.00 -8.49
CA GLU A 108 -11.33 -5.84 -8.54
C GLU A 108 -9.92 -6.19 -8.05
N ALA A 109 -9.80 -6.91 -6.94
CA ALA A 109 -8.50 -7.36 -6.42
C ALA A 109 -7.77 -8.30 -7.41
N ARG A 110 -8.51 -9.19 -8.08
CA ARG A 110 -7.96 -10.04 -9.15
C ARG A 110 -7.58 -9.24 -10.38
N ALA A 111 -8.39 -8.24 -10.73
CA ALA A 111 -8.13 -7.37 -11.88
C ALA A 111 -6.84 -6.57 -11.70
N VAL A 112 -6.64 -5.91 -10.56
CA VAL A 112 -5.39 -5.15 -10.32
C VAL A 112 -4.17 -6.06 -10.35
N ARG A 113 -4.25 -7.25 -9.74
CA ARG A 113 -3.16 -8.24 -9.75
C ARG A 113 -2.80 -8.64 -11.19
N ARG A 114 -3.81 -8.98 -11.99
CA ARG A 114 -3.65 -9.37 -13.39
C ARG A 114 -3.04 -8.25 -14.23
N ILE A 115 -3.57 -7.02 -14.12
CA ILE A 115 -3.03 -5.86 -14.85
C ILE A 115 -1.56 -5.64 -14.50
N ALA A 116 -1.21 -5.68 -13.21
CA ALA A 116 0.17 -5.52 -12.76
C ALA A 116 1.10 -6.61 -13.29
N LEU A 117 0.66 -7.88 -13.29
CA LEU A 117 1.40 -9.00 -13.86
C LEU A 117 1.63 -8.83 -15.37
N GLU A 118 0.58 -8.49 -16.12
CA GLU A 118 0.65 -8.30 -17.57
C GLU A 118 1.61 -7.15 -17.94
N VAL A 119 1.51 -6.01 -17.26
CA VAL A 119 2.41 -4.87 -17.48
C VAL A 119 3.85 -5.23 -17.12
N ALA A 120 4.08 -5.89 -15.99
CA ALA A 120 5.40 -6.30 -15.57
C ALA A 120 6.04 -7.31 -16.54
N GLN A 121 5.26 -8.28 -17.04
CA GLN A 121 5.70 -9.22 -18.09
C GLN A 121 6.05 -8.48 -19.39
N LEU A 122 5.21 -7.53 -19.81
CA LEU A 122 5.41 -6.76 -21.04
C LEU A 122 6.72 -5.98 -21.02
N VAL A 123 7.13 -5.45 -19.86
CA VAL A 123 8.42 -4.74 -19.69
C VAL A 123 9.58 -5.64 -19.29
N GLY A 124 9.39 -6.97 -19.28
CA GLY A 124 10.45 -7.95 -19.10
C GLY A 124 10.81 -8.30 -17.66
N VAL A 125 9.96 -7.98 -16.68
CA VAL A 125 10.14 -8.42 -15.29
C VAL A 125 10.11 -9.96 -15.23
N ARG A 126 11.05 -10.53 -14.48
CA ARG A 126 11.09 -11.96 -14.15
C ARG A 126 11.14 -12.14 -12.65
N TRP A 127 10.10 -12.76 -12.10
CA TRP A 127 10.01 -13.07 -10.68
C TRP A 127 10.85 -14.30 -10.34
N LYS A 128 11.49 -14.26 -9.16
CA LYS A 128 12.13 -15.43 -8.55
C LYS A 128 11.15 -16.20 -7.69
N ASN A 129 10.16 -15.51 -7.15
CA ASN A 129 9.14 -16.07 -6.27
C ASN A 129 7.78 -16.11 -6.95
N GLU A 130 6.88 -16.96 -6.44
CA GLU A 130 5.48 -16.94 -6.86
C GLU A 130 4.80 -15.66 -6.39
N VAL A 131 4.05 -15.01 -7.29
CA VAL A 131 3.23 -13.85 -6.97
C VAL A 131 1.91 -14.34 -6.37
N PRO A 132 1.61 -14.06 -5.08
CA PRO A 132 0.43 -14.61 -4.42
C PRO A 132 -0.88 -14.25 -5.11
N ASP A 133 -1.85 -15.16 -5.08
CA ASP A 133 -3.21 -14.89 -5.54
C ASP A 133 -4.06 -14.19 -4.46
N VAL A 134 -5.23 -13.70 -4.85
CA VAL A 134 -6.20 -13.11 -3.91
C VAL A 134 -6.87 -14.21 -3.12
N ALA A 135 -6.79 -14.14 -1.79
CA ALA A 135 -7.48 -15.09 -0.91
C ALA A 135 -9.00 -15.06 -1.15
N GLU A 136 -9.59 -16.25 -1.29
CA GLU A 136 -11.03 -16.44 -1.29
C GLU A 136 -11.54 -16.49 0.17
N PRO A 137 -12.76 -15.99 0.44
CA PRO A 137 -13.38 -16.05 1.76
C PRO A 137 -13.69 -17.47 2.22
#